data_AF-A0A1W9W4T8-F1
#
_entry.id   AF-A0A1W9W4T8-F1
#
_cell.length_a   1.000
_cell.length_b   1.000
_cell.length_c   1.000
_cell.angle_alpha   90.00
_cell.angle_beta   90.00
_cell.angle_gamma   90.00
#
_symmetry.space_group_name_H-M   'P 1'
#
loop_
_entity.id
_entity.type
_entity.pdbx_description
1 polymer ?
#
loop_
_entity_poly.entity_id
_entity_poly.type
_entity_poly.pdbx_seq_one_letter_code
_entity_poly.pdbx_strand_id
1 'polypeptide(L)'
;MTRADYREFVIQTFAKYISKNAPSGFRWHVAGDIFSVDYSQFICDVCVAVPAVPFWLYTRSFAYLEPLLEAKNLIVNLSTDKDNWQEALGVHEKFGFRLCYLTVEGEVPEDLPEGSVIFPSYELRGRDLPEPKQAWWWHTLDARQRQMVCPTDFFGQSEALRCGPCQKCLI
;
A
#
# COMPACT_ATOMS: atom_id res chain seq x y z
N MET A 1 20.78 20.25 -22.87
CA MET A 1 19.69 19.58 -22.13
C MET A 1 19.75 20.08 -20.70
N THR A 2 18.70 20.75 -20.24
CA THR A 2 18.57 21.23 -18.86
C THR A 2 18.19 20.09 -17.92
N ARG A 3 18.26 20.32 -16.59
CA ARG A 3 17.75 19.35 -15.59
C ARG A 3 16.25 19.09 -15.77
N ALA A 4 15.49 20.10 -16.18
CA ALA A 4 14.06 19.98 -16.46
C ALA A 4 13.82 19.10 -17.70
N ASP A 5 14.54 19.35 -18.79
CA ASP A 5 14.44 18.55 -20.02
C ASP A 5 14.75 17.07 -19.74
N TYR A 6 15.79 16.81 -18.92
CA TYR A 6 16.15 15.45 -18.55
C TYR A 6 15.07 14.78 -17.69
N ARG A 7 14.51 15.49 -16.71
CA ARG A 7 13.43 14.96 -15.86
C ARG A 7 12.22 14.59 -16.72
N GLU A 8 11.79 15.47 -17.61
CA GLU A 8 10.67 15.21 -18.51
C GLU A 8 10.95 14.01 -19.41
N PHE A 9 12.14 13.94 -20.00
CA PHE A 9 12.55 12.80 -20.82
C PHE A 9 12.47 11.47 -20.06
N VAL A 10 12.92 11.44 -18.79
CA VAL A 10 12.85 10.25 -17.95
C VAL A 10 11.40 9.89 -17.61
N ILE A 11 10.56 10.85 -17.25
CA ILE A 11 9.13 10.65 -16.97
C ILE A 11 8.46 9.99 -18.18
N GLN A 12 8.60 10.58 -19.38
CA GLN A 12 7.96 10.08 -20.58
C GLN A 12 8.47 8.70 -21.00
N THR A 13 9.78 8.47 -20.87
CA THR A 13 10.37 7.17 -21.17
C THR A 13 9.83 6.09 -20.24
N PHE A 14 9.71 6.39 -18.95
CA PHE A 14 9.23 5.44 -17.97
C PHE A 14 7.73 5.20 -18.10
N ALA A 15 6.94 6.25 -18.30
CA ALA A 15 5.52 6.19 -18.61
C ALA A 15 5.25 5.26 -19.81
N LYS A 16 5.98 5.43 -20.91
CA LYS A 16 5.88 4.57 -22.09
C LYS A 16 6.21 3.10 -21.79
N TYR A 17 7.22 2.85 -20.96
CA TYR A 17 7.57 1.50 -20.53
C TYR A 17 6.43 0.86 -19.72
N ILE A 18 5.87 1.59 -18.76
CA ILE A 18 4.80 1.11 -17.89
C ILE A 18 3.54 0.81 -18.70
N SER A 19 3.10 1.74 -19.56
CA SER A 19 1.95 1.53 -20.45
C SER A 19 2.06 0.26 -21.30
N LYS A 20 3.28 -0.06 -21.76
CA LYS A 20 3.52 -1.21 -22.62
C LYS A 20 3.62 -2.53 -21.85
N ASN A 21 4.30 -2.52 -20.70
CA ASN A 21 4.72 -3.77 -20.02
C ASN A 21 3.94 -4.07 -18.74
N ALA A 22 3.25 -3.07 -18.16
CA ALA A 22 2.48 -3.20 -16.94
C ALA A 22 1.07 -2.54 -17.07
N PRO A 23 0.32 -2.80 -18.15
CA PRO A 23 -0.96 -2.11 -18.40
C PRO A 23 -2.03 -2.43 -17.33
N SER A 24 -1.93 -3.58 -16.67
CA SER A 24 -2.89 -4.01 -15.63
C SER A 24 -2.58 -3.45 -14.24
N GLY A 25 -1.43 -2.79 -14.07
CA GLY A 25 -1.07 -2.12 -12.84
C GLY A 25 0.43 -2.14 -12.54
N PHE A 26 0.88 -1.13 -11.80
CA PHE A 26 2.29 -0.97 -11.44
C PHE A 26 2.44 -0.66 -9.95
N ARG A 27 3.20 -1.51 -9.25
CA ARG A 27 3.57 -1.29 -7.85
C ARG A 27 4.86 -0.49 -7.77
N TRP A 28 4.81 0.67 -7.13
CA TRP A 28 6.04 1.32 -6.70
C TRP A 28 6.61 0.61 -5.48
N HIS A 29 7.92 0.39 -5.52
CA HIS A 29 8.72 -0.24 -4.47
C HIS A 29 8.32 -1.68 -4.12
N VAL A 30 9.28 -2.59 -4.30
CA VAL A 30 9.30 -3.90 -3.65
C VAL A 30 10.14 -3.84 -2.37
N ALA A 31 11.18 -3.00 -2.38
CA ALA A 31 11.99 -2.59 -1.25
C ALA A 31 12.38 -1.11 -1.43
N GLY A 32 12.56 -0.38 -0.34
CA GLY A 32 12.82 1.07 -0.34
C GLY A 32 11.56 1.90 -0.13
N ASP A 33 11.76 3.21 0.05
CA ASP A 33 10.70 4.16 0.40
C ASP A 33 10.92 5.52 -0.28
N ILE A 34 9.94 6.42 -0.14
CA ILE A 34 10.00 7.80 -0.63
C ILE A 34 10.95 8.59 0.26
N PHE A 35 12.04 9.09 -0.29
CA PHE A 35 13.09 9.77 0.50
C PHE A 35 13.13 11.29 0.32
N SER A 36 12.28 11.87 -0.55
CA SER A 36 12.18 13.31 -0.74
C SER A 36 10.88 13.73 -1.43
N VAL A 37 10.53 15.02 -1.29
CA VAL A 37 9.40 15.65 -2.03
C VAL A 37 9.64 15.63 -3.54
N ASP A 38 10.88 15.86 -3.99
CA ASP A 38 11.23 15.80 -5.42
C ASP A 38 10.96 14.42 -6.02
N TYR A 39 11.13 13.37 -5.21
CA TYR A 39 10.88 11.99 -5.61
C TYR A 39 9.39 11.65 -5.60
N SER A 40 8.62 12.09 -4.59
CA SER A 40 7.17 11.91 -4.62
C SER A 40 6.52 12.67 -5.78
N GLN A 41 6.99 13.88 -6.09
CA GLN A 41 6.54 14.60 -7.29
C GLN A 41 6.86 13.79 -8.56
N PHE A 42 8.03 13.16 -8.65
CA PHE A 42 8.38 12.34 -9.81
C PHE A 42 7.44 11.12 -9.97
N ILE A 43 7.11 10.47 -8.86
CA ILE A 43 6.12 9.38 -8.85
C ILE A 43 4.76 9.90 -9.34
N CYS A 44 4.31 11.05 -8.83
CA CYS A 44 3.07 11.68 -9.25
C CYS A 44 3.06 11.97 -10.78
N ASP A 45 4.11 12.62 -11.28
CA ASP A 45 4.23 13.00 -12.70
C ASP A 45 4.13 11.77 -13.61
N VAL A 46 4.78 10.65 -13.24
CA VAL A 46 4.70 9.38 -13.99
C VAL A 46 3.29 8.78 -13.94
N CYS A 47 2.63 8.80 -12.78
CA CYS A 47 1.26 8.28 -12.66
C CYS A 47 0.28 9.08 -13.52
N VAL A 48 0.39 10.42 -13.49
CA VAL A 48 -0.44 11.33 -14.31
C VAL A 48 -0.18 11.14 -15.80
N ALA A 49 1.06 10.85 -16.20
CA ALA A 49 1.39 10.56 -17.60
C ALA A 49 0.80 9.24 -18.13
N VAL A 50 0.35 8.34 -17.24
CA VAL A 50 -0.25 7.04 -17.60
C VAL A 50 -1.60 6.83 -16.89
N PRO A 51 -2.63 7.63 -17.18
CA PRO A 51 -3.87 7.62 -16.41
C PRO A 51 -4.66 6.31 -16.51
N ALA A 52 -4.41 5.50 -17.55
CA ALA A 52 -5.08 4.21 -17.75
C ALA A 52 -4.51 3.07 -16.89
N VAL A 53 -3.31 3.23 -16.31
CA VAL A 53 -2.69 2.21 -15.47
C VAL A 53 -2.97 2.52 -14.01
N PRO A 54 -3.47 1.55 -13.21
CA PRO A 54 -3.57 1.70 -11.76
C PRO A 54 -2.21 1.53 -11.10
N PHE A 55 -1.87 2.43 -10.19
CA PHE A 55 -0.65 2.41 -9.42
C PHE A 55 -0.96 2.20 -7.95
N TRP A 56 -0.01 1.61 -7.23
CA TRP A 56 -0.08 1.59 -5.78
C TRP A 56 1.31 1.53 -5.17
N LEU A 57 1.39 1.98 -3.93
CA LEU A 57 2.63 1.92 -3.15
C LEU A 57 2.33 1.71 -1.68
N TYR A 58 3.36 1.26 -0.96
CA TYR A 58 3.38 1.19 0.49
C TYR A 58 4.55 2.03 0.99
N THR A 59 4.33 2.85 2.01
CA THR A 59 5.34 3.79 2.50
C THR A 59 5.20 4.04 4.00
N ARG A 60 6.33 4.22 4.69
CA ARG A 60 6.42 4.76 6.05
C ARG A 60 6.89 6.22 6.04
N SER A 61 7.23 6.77 4.87
CA SER A 61 7.79 8.11 4.71
C SER A 61 6.69 9.16 4.55
N PHE A 62 5.90 9.34 5.61
CA PHE A 62 4.68 10.15 5.59
C PHE A 62 4.90 11.64 5.29
N ALA A 63 6.09 12.16 5.61
CA ALA A 63 6.45 13.57 5.40
C ALA A 63 6.46 14.02 3.93
N TYR A 64 6.46 13.09 2.96
CA TYR A 64 6.64 13.42 1.54
C TYR A 64 5.40 13.15 0.67
N LEU A 65 4.24 12.85 1.25
CA LEU A 65 3.11 12.30 0.50
C LEU A 65 2.21 13.32 -0.19
N GLU A 66 2.30 14.61 0.17
CA GLU A 66 1.40 15.64 -0.35
C GLU A 66 1.35 15.73 -1.90
N PRO A 67 2.48 15.67 -2.64
CA PRO A 67 2.44 15.66 -4.11
C PRO A 67 1.64 14.51 -4.73
N LEU A 68 1.50 13.40 -4.03
CA LEU A 68 0.82 12.21 -4.56
C LEU A 68 -0.71 12.39 -4.64
N LEU A 69 -1.27 13.41 -3.99
CA LEU A 69 -2.71 13.71 -4.01
C LEU A 69 -3.24 14.05 -5.41
N GLU A 70 -2.38 14.49 -6.31
CA GLU A 70 -2.75 14.84 -7.68
C GLU A 70 -2.96 13.60 -8.56
N ALA A 71 -2.25 12.49 -8.28
CA ALA A 71 -2.32 11.25 -9.06
C ALA A 71 -3.56 10.42 -8.69
N LYS A 72 -4.66 10.60 -9.45
CA LYS A 72 -5.94 9.91 -9.18
C LYS A 72 -5.94 8.41 -9.45
N ASN A 73 -4.97 7.93 -10.21
CA ASN A 73 -4.74 6.51 -10.47
C ASN A 73 -3.71 5.88 -9.52
N LEU A 74 -3.29 6.57 -8.46
CA LEU A 74 -2.35 6.07 -7.46
C LEU A 74 -3.02 5.83 -6.11
N ILE A 75 -2.96 4.59 -5.63
CA ILE A 75 -3.35 4.24 -4.26
C ILE A 75 -2.14 4.26 -3.34
N VAL A 76 -2.13 5.19 -2.39
CA VAL A 76 -1.10 5.29 -1.35
C VAL A 76 -1.55 4.53 -0.10
N ASN A 77 -0.78 3.51 0.26
CA ASN A 77 -0.98 2.72 1.47
C ASN A 77 0.05 3.12 2.52
N LEU A 78 -0.41 3.64 3.65
CA LEU A 78 0.44 3.93 4.80
C LEU A 78 0.82 2.61 5.45
N SER A 79 2.09 2.22 5.34
CA SER A 79 2.62 1.03 5.98
C SER A 79 2.78 1.30 7.46
N THR A 80 2.00 0.62 8.29
CA THR A 80 1.94 0.90 9.73
C THR A 80 2.18 -0.32 10.59
N ASP A 81 2.61 -0.09 11.81
CA ASP A 81 2.71 -1.07 12.89
C ASP A 81 2.48 -0.36 14.23
N LYS A 82 2.71 -1.06 15.34
CA LYS A 82 2.54 -0.53 16.69
C LYS A 82 3.36 0.75 16.97
N ASP A 83 4.44 1.00 16.24
CA ASP A 83 5.35 2.11 16.52
C ASP A 83 4.97 3.41 15.82
N ASN A 84 4.22 3.35 14.71
CA ASN A 84 3.95 4.54 13.88
C ASN A 84 2.47 4.76 13.51
N TRP A 85 1.55 3.92 13.98
CA TRP A 85 0.16 4.00 13.54
C TRP A 85 -0.53 5.30 13.93
N GLN A 86 -0.19 5.94 15.06
CA GLN A 86 -0.77 7.24 15.43
C GLN A 86 -0.35 8.36 14.47
N GLU A 87 0.92 8.35 14.02
CA GLU A 87 1.40 9.31 13.02
C GLU A 87 0.64 9.11 11.70
N ALA A 88 0.48 7.85 11.29
CA ALA A 88 -0.27 7.50 10.10
C ALA A 88 -1.76 7.86 10.19
N LEU A 89 -2.36 7.78 11.39
CA LEU A 89 -3.74 8.21 11.61
C LEU A 89 -3.87 9.72 11.35
N GLY A 90 -2.95 10.55 11.86
CA GLY A 90 -2.96 11.99 11.56
C GLY A 90 -2.78 12.29 10.06
N VAL A 91 -1.98 11.48 9.37
CA VAL A 91 -1.79 11.57 7.91
C VAL A 91 -3.06 11.17 7.15
N HIS A 92 -3.75 10.12 7.60
CA HIS A 92 -5.05 9.71 7.08
C HIS A 92 -6.11 10.78 7.26
N GLU A 93 -6.21 11.38 8.45
CA GLU A 93 -7.17 12.46 8.71
C GLU A 93 -6.89 13.69 7.83
N LYS A 94 -5.60 13.98 7.58
CA LYS A 94 -5.19 15.11 6.74
C LYS A 94 -5.42 14.88 5.24
N PHE A 95 -5.12 13.68 4.75
CA PHE A 95 -4.99 13.41 3.31
C PHE A 95 -5.90 12.30 2.77
N GLY A 96 -6.54 11.53 3.64
CA GLY A 96 -7.43 10.42 3.28
C GLY A 96 -6.72 9.13 2.86
N PHE A 97 -5.39 9.02 3.04
CA PHE A 97 -4.66 7.82 2.67
C PHE A 97 -4.99 6.63 3.58
N ARG A 98 -5.02 5.42 3.03
CA ARG A 98 -5.42 4.21 3.76
C ARG A 98 -4.29 3.68 4.65
N LEU A 99 -4.63 3.23 5.86
CA LEU A 99 -3.69 2.51 6.73
C LEU A 99 -3.61 1.02 6.36
N CYS A 100 -2.40 0.49 6.37
CA CYS A 100 -2.07 -0.91 6.17
C CYS A 100 -1.23 -1.38 7.36
N TYR A 101 -1.91 -1.89 8.39
CA TYR A 101 -1.35 -2.18 9.69
C TYR A 101 -0.81 -3.61 9.78
N LEU A 102 0.48 -3.76 10.08
CA LEU A 102 1.12 -5.03 10.40
C LEU A 102 0.93 -5.34 11.88
N THR A 103 0.20 -6.42 12.17
CA THR A 103 0.13 -7.00 13.51
C THR A 103 1.11 -8.16 13.63
N VAL A 104 1.92 -8.16 14.69
CA VAL A 104 2.90 -9.23 15.00
C VAL A 104 2.49 -10.02 16.23
N GLU A 105 1.78 -9.36 17.15
CA GLU A 105 1.33 -9.94 18.42
C GLU A 105 -0.18 -10.17 18.43
N GLY A 106 -0.87 -10.07 17.28
CA GLY A 106 -2.31 -10.27 17.15
C GLY A 106 -3.16 -9.07 17.63
N GLU A 107 -2.53 -8.11 18.29
CA GLU A 107 -3.14 -6.85 18.70
C GLU A 107 -3.29 -5.89 17.52
N VAL A 108 -4.39 -5.15 17.51
CA VAL A 108 -4.74 -4.18 16.46
C VAL A 108 -5.38 -2.96 17.14
N PRO A 109 -5.05 -1.72 16.74
CA PRO A 109 -5.68 -0.53 17.31
C PRO A 109 -7.20 -0.54 17.15
N GLU A 110 -7.92 -0.16 18.20
CA GLU A 110 -9.39 -0.12 18.21
C GLU A 110 -9.94 0.95 17.25
N ASP A 111 -9.19 2.04 17.07
CA ASP A 111 -9.53 3.23 16.29
C ASP A 111 -8.97 3.20 14.87
N LEU A 112 -8.57 2.02 14.35
CA LEU A 112 -8.23 1.92 12.93
C LEU A 112 -9.40 2.42 12.04
N PRO A 113 -9.12 3.34 11.09
CA PRO A 113 -10.14 3.85 10.19
C PRO A 113 -10.78 2.75 9.35
N GLU A 114 -12.04 2.94 8.99
CA GLU A 114 -12.72 2.06 8.04
C GLU A 114 -11.97 2.02 6.70
N GLY A 115 -11.94 0.84 6.08
CA GLY A 115 -11.19 0.62 4.84
C GLY A 115 -9.71 0.32 5.06
N SER A 116 -9.18 0.41 6.28
CA SER A 116 -7.83 -0.05 6.60
C SER A 116 -7.64 -1.54 6.30
N VAL A 117 -6.39 -1.96 6.11
CA VAL A 117 -6.03 -3.37 5.91
C VAL A 117 -5.15 -3.84 7.05
N ILE A 118 -5.49 -5.00 7.63
CA ILE A 118 -4.69 -5.64 8.67
C ILE A 118 -3.87 -6.76 8.03
N PHE A 119 -2.55 -6.67 8.13
CA PHE A 119 -1.59 -7.68 7.70
C PHE A 119 -1.10 -8.45 8.92
N PRO A 120 -1.34 -9.77 9.00
CA PRO A 120 -0.70 -10.59 10.03
C PRO A 120 0.77 -10.86 9.67
N SER A 121 1.63 -10.83 10.68
CA SER A 121 2.98 -11.42 10.58
C SER A 121 2.89 -12.89 10.21
N TYR A 122 4.01 -13.45 9.78
CA TYR A 122 4.03 -14.80 9.24
C TYR A 122 3.51 -15.86 10.22
N GLU A 123 3.82 -15.68 11.50
CA GLU A 123 3.46 -16.53 12.63
C GLU A 123 1.95 -16.49 12.94
N LEU A 124 1.28 -15.40 12.57
CA LEU A 124 -0.15 -15.21 12.80
C LEU A 124 -1.02 -15.69 11.63
N ARG A 125 -0.42 -16.14 10.54
CA ARG A 125 -1.17 -16.61 9.36
C ARG A 125 -1.82 -17.94 9.67
N GLY A 126 -3.12 -18.07 9.42
CA GLY A 126 -3.88 -19.29 9.69
C GLY A 126 -3.62 -20.44 8.70
N ARG A 127 -2.61 -20.33 7.84
CA ARG A 127 -2.32 -21.27 6.75
C ARG A 127 -2.06 -22.72 7.20
N ASP A 128 -1.45 -22.88 8.37
CA ASP A 128 -1.03 -24.18 8.91
C ASP A 128 -2.16 -24.82 9.73
N LEU A 129 -3.32 -24.16 9.82
CA LEU A 129 -4.51 -24.63 10.52
C LEU A 129 -5.49 -25.29 9.54
N PRO A 130 -6.23 -26.34 9.96
CA PRO A 130 -7.30 -26.92 9.16
C PRO A 130 -8.35 -25.88 8.73
N GLU A 131 -8.64 -24.93 9.61
CA GLU A 131 -9.44 -23.74 9.31
C GLU A 131 -8.68 -22.49 9.77
N PRO A 132 -8.28 -21.56 8.89
CA PRO A 132 -7.48 -20.40 9.27
C PRO A 132 -8.10 -19.52 10.36
N LYS A 133 -9.43 -19.49 10.44
CA LYS A 133 -10.19 -18.75 11.46
C LYS A 133 -10.04 -19.30 12.88
N GLN A 134 -9.39 -20.45 13.05
CA GLN A 134 -9.02 -21.01 14.37
C GLN A 134 -7.77 -20.34 14.95
N ALA A 135 -7.09 -19.46 14.20
CA ALA A 135 -5.97 -18.70 14.72
C ALA A 135 -6.42 -17.90 15.96
N TRP A 136 -5.67 -18.00 17.05
CA TRP A 136 -6.09 -17.44 18.35
C TRP A 136 -6.41 -15.94 18.28
N TRP A 137 -5.63 -15.18 17.51
CA TRP A 137 -5.81 -13.73 17.35
C TRP A 137 -7.03 -13.39 16.47
N TRP A 138 -7.50 -14.29 15.59
CA TRP A 138 -8.71 -14.04 14.80
C TRP A 138 -9.94 -13.83 15.70
N HIS A 139 -9.95 -14.50 16.86
CA HIS A 139 -11.01 -14.40 17.85
C HIS A 139 -10.94 -13.13 18.69
N THR A 140 -9.78 -12.47 18.79
CA THR A 140 -9.65 -11.18 19.49
C THR A 140 -10.18 -10.01 18.68
N LEU A 141 -10.28 -10.17 17.35
CA LEU A 141 -10.83 -9.17 16.46
C LEU A 141 -12.35 -9.10 16.52
N ASP A 142 -12.90 -7.88 16.44
CA ASP A 142 -14.32 -7.66 16.22
C ASP A 142 -14.75 -7.98 14.77
N ALA A 143 -16.06 -7.92 14.48
CA ALA A 143 -16.59 -8.22 13.15
C ALA A 143 -16.07 -7.29 12.04
N ARG A 144 -15.82 -6.01 12.35
CA ARG A 144 -15.30 -4.99 11.43
C ARG A 144 -13.82 -5.27 11.15
N GLN A 145 -13.01 -5.50 12.17
CA GLN A 145 -11.59 -5.82 12.07
C GLN A 145 -11.35 -7.11 11.28
N ARG A 146 -12.16 -8.15 11.46
CA ARG A 146 -12.08 -9.37 10.63
C ARG A 146 -12.27 -9.11 9.14
N GLN A 147 -13.10 -8.13 8.77
CA GLN A 147 -13.28 -7.73 7.37
C GLN A 147 -12.08 -6.95 6.83
N MET A 148 -11.32 -6.28 7.69
CA MET A 148 -10.10 -5.55 7.35
C MET A 148 -8.88 -6.46 7.17
N VAL A 149 -8.88 -7.68 7.72
CA VAL A 149 -7.78 -8.65 7.54
C VAL A 149 -7.53 -8.95 6.06
N CYS A 150 -6.27 -8.84 5.63
CA CYS A 150 -5.83 -9.18 4.29
C CYS A 150 -6.09 -10.67 4.03
N PRO A 151 -7.01 -11.02 3.10
CA PRO A 151 -7.40 -12.40 2.90
C PRO A 151 -6.26 -13.21 2.28
N THR A 152 -5.47 -12.60 1.39
CA THR A 152 -4.30 -13.26 0.81
C THR A 152 -3.32 -13.61 1.91
N ASP A 153 -2.81 -12.65 2.67
CA ASP A 153 -1.80 -12.95 3.68
C ASP A 153 -2.30 -13.88 4.78
N PHE A 154 -3.57 -13.77 5.18
CA PHE A 154 -4.10 -14.61 6.25
C PHE A 154 -4.49 -16.03 5.79
N PHE A 155 -5.16 -16.18 4.65
CA PHE A 155 -5.73 -17.45 4.19
C PHE A 155 -4.84 -18.21 3.19
N GLY A 156 -3.80 -17.62 2.58
CA GLY A 156 -2.91 -18.38 1.71
C GLY A 156 -1.79 -17.58 1.05
N GLN A 157 -0.58 -18.16 1.00
CA GLN A 157 0.46 -17.64 0.09
C GLN A 157 0.83 -18.67 -0.95
N SER A 158 0.46 -18.40 -2.20
CA SER A 158 1.36 -18.73 -3.30
C SER A 158 2.24 -17.50 -3.52
N GLU A 159 3.57 -17.66 -3.50
CA GLU A 159 4.48 -16.60 -3.93
C GLU A 159 4.27 -16.21 -5.41
N ALA A 160 3.62 -17.07 -6.20
CA ALA A 160 3.16 -16.76 -7.56
C ALA A 160 1.91 -15.86 -7.58
N LEU A 161 1.25 -15.64 -6.44
CA LEU A 161 0.13 -14.71 -6.23
C LEU A 161 0.52 -13.49 -5.39
N ARG A 162 1.82 -13.18 -5.30
CA ARG A 162 2.32 -11.90 -4.74
C ARG A 162 1.48 -10.77 -5.31
N CYS A 163 0.92 -9.95 -4.42
CA CYS A 163 0.13 -8.73 -4.65
C CYS A 163 0.02 -8.35 -6.14
N GLY A 164 -0.74 -9.13 -6.92
CA GLY A 164 -1.17 -8.73 -8.25
C GLY A 164 -2.14 -7.56 -8.09
N PRO A 165 -3.01 -7.29 -9.08
CA PRO A 165 -4.13 -6.38 -8.86
C PRO A 165 -5.11 -6.98 -7.82
N CYS A 166 -4.74 -6.94 -6.55
CA CYS A 166 -5.60 -7.33 -5.44
C CYS A 166 -6.61 -6.21 -5.26
N GLN A 167 -7.89 -6.55 -5.37
CA GLN A 167 -8.96 -5.59 -5.16
C GLN A 167 -8.81 -4.87 -3.82
N LYS A 168 -8.38 -5.54 -2.74
CA LYS A 168 -8.14 -4.84 -1.47
C LYS A 168 -7.04 -3.78 -1.54
N CYS A 169 -5.98 -3.98 -2.32
CA CYS A 169 -4.86 -3.03 -2.36
C CYS A 169 -5.00 -1.97 -3.47
N LEU A 170 -5.89 -2.20 -4.43
CA LEU A 170 -6.20 -1.30 -5.55
C LEU A 170 -7.55 -0.57 -5.43
N ILE A 171 -8.38 -0.93 -4.46
CA ILE A 171 -9.58 -0.16 -4.05
C ILE A 171 -9.17 0.96 -3.11
#